data_AF-A0A3M0S214-F1
#
_entry.id   AF-A0A3M0S214-F1
#
_cell.length_a   1.000
_cell.length_b   1.000
_cell.length_c   1.000
_cell.angle_alpha   90.00
_cell.angle_beta   90.00
_cell.angle_gamma   90.00
#
_symmetry.space_group_name_H-M   'P 1'
#
loop_
_entity.id
_entity.type
_entity.pdbx_description
1 polymer ?
#
loop_
_entity_poly.entity_id
_entity_poly.type
_entity_poly.pdbx_seq_one_letter_code
_entity_poly.pdbx_strand_id
1 'polypeptide(L)'
;MKFITEIDLRDLYRKEPFTDYELEPGTRLTPGARQFLSDKGINMFDDGPYTKRNTANKKQTVEKKQTVEKKQAVEKKETVEKVQIKDENQTPAQPKKKNNWKKKKLYSKMKSTEALFLITEEELLNKDILWAQNVISLGKQFTKIKNAIQGKGSVENLCIKECTAINFSNY
;
A
#
# COMPACT_ATOMS: atom_id res chain seq x y z
N MET A 1 -26.47 -13.06 -17.74
CA MET A 1 -25.53 -11.94 -18.00
C MET A 1 -24.12 -12.46 -17.74
N LYS A 2 -23.22 -12.38 -18.71
CA LYS A 2 -21.88 -12.96 -18.61
C LYS A 2 -20.92 -11.90 -18.06
N PHE A 3 -20.10 -12.28 -17.08
CA PHE A 3 -19.10 -11.39 -16.50
C PHE A 3 -17.72 -11.75 -17.01
N ILE A 4 -16.97 -10.75 -17.44
CA ILE A 4 -15.56 -10.87 -17.78
C ILE A 4 -14.76 -10.53 -16.51
N THR A 5 -13.94 -11.49 -16.08
CA THR A 5 -13.13 -11.36 -14.88
C THR A 5 -11.69 -10.96 -15.22
N GLU A 6 -10.95 -10.50 -14.21
CA GLU A 6 -9.54 -10.17 -14.36
C GLU A 6 -8.71 -11.38 -14.82
N ILE A 7 -9.05 -12.57 -14.33
CA ILE A 7 -8.32 -13.80 -14.66
C ILE A 7 -8.48 -14.13 -16.14
N ASP A 8 -9.68 -13.98 -16.70
CA ASP A 8 -9.96 -14.20 -18.12
C ASP A 8 -9.07 -13.29 -19.01
N LEU A 9 -9.01 -12.00 -18.67
CA LEU A 9 -8.18 -11.03 -19.40
C LEU A 9 -6.69 -11.31 -19.24
N ARG A 10 -6.26 -11.76 -18.06
CA ARG A 10 -4.85 -12.08 -17.80
C ARG A 10 -4.43 -13.32 -18.59
N ASP A 11 -5.30 -14.31 -18.71
CA ASP A 11 -5.01 -15.52 -19.49
C ASP A 11 -5.00 -15.23 -21.00
N LEU A 12 -5.89 -14.35 -21.49
CA LEU A 12 -5.82 -13.83 -22.86
C LEU A 12 -4.51 -13.09 -23.11
N TYR A 13 -4.14 -12.16 -22.22
CA TYR A 13 -2.94 -11.34 -22.36
C TYR A 13 -1.64 -12.15 -22.27
N ARG A 14 -1.63 -13.26 -21.53
CA ARG A 14 -0.47 -14.18 -21.49
C ARG A 14 -0.28 -14.94 -22.80
N LYS A 15 -1.36 -15.25 -23.52
CA LYS A 15 -1.31 -15.90 -24.83
C LYS A 15 -0.84 -14.91 -25.89
N GLU A 16 -1.50 -13.76 -25.92
CA GLU A 16 -1.23 -12.70 -26.89
C GLU A 16 -1.43 -11.34 -26.23
N PRO A 17 -0.38 -10.51 -26.12
CA PRO A 17 -0.53 -9.13 -25.65
C PRO A 17 -1.38 -8.30 -26.61
N PHE A 18 -2.37 -7.59 -26.08
CA PHE A 18 -3.25 -6.72 -26.87
C PHE A 18 -3.28 -5.29 -26.32
N THR A 19 -3.55 -4.32 -27.19
CA THR A 19 -3.64 -2.89 -26.86
C THR A 19 -5.07 -2.37 -26.81
N ASP A 20 -6.01 -3.10 -27.40
CA ASP A 20 -7.41 -2.73 -27.51
C ASP A 20 -8.28 -3.93 -27.15
N TYR A 21 -9.38 -3.69 -26.45
CA TYR A 21 -10.31 -4.73 -26.01
C TYR A 21 -11.75 -4.33 -26.29
N GLU A 22 -12.41 -5.09 -27.16
CA GLU A 22 -13.81 -4.89 -27.53
C GLU A 22 -14.73 -5.72 -26.64
N LEU A 23 -15.80 -5.10 -26.16
CA LEU A 23 -16.77 -5.75 -25.29
C LEU A 23 -17.93 -6.33 -26.09
N GLU A 24 -18.11 -7.64 -25.99
CA GLU A 24 -19.27 -8.31 -26.57
C GLU A 24 -20.58 -7.80 -25.95
N PRO A 25 -21.62 -7.53 -26.76
CA PRO A 25 -22.89 -6.99 -26.26
C PRO A 25 -23.56 -7.95 -25.28
N GLY A 26 -24.00 -7.42 -24.13
CA GLY A 26 -24.61 -8.22 -23.05
C GLY A 26 -23.61 -8.80 -22.04
N THR A 27 -22.31 -8.49 -22.18
CA THR A 27 -21.28 -8.80 -21.18
C THR A 27 -21.00 -7.61 -20.27
N ARG A 28 -20.51 -7.88 -19.05
CA ARG A 28 -20.09 -6.85 -18.10
C ARG A 28 -18.72 -7.16 -17.53
N LEU A 29 -17.90 -6.12 -17.38
CA LEU A 29 -16.63 -6.23 -16.68
C LEU A 29 -16.85 -6.21 -15.17
N THR A 30 -16.14 -7.10 -14.48
CA THR A 30 -15.93 -6.96 -13.03
C THR A 30 -15.02 -5.76 -12.70
N PRO A 31 -15.08 -5.20 -11.49
CA PRO A 31 -14.19 -4.11 -11.09
C PRO A 31 -12.70 -4.44 -11.29
N GLY A 32 -12.30 -5.69 -10.99
CA GLY A 32 -10.92 -6.16 -11.21
C GLY A 32 -10.53 -6.19 -12.70
N ALA A 33 -11.43 -6.66 -13.57
CA ALA A 33 -11.18 -6.68 -15.02
C ALA A 33 -10.99 -5.26 -15.58
N ARG A 34 -11.83 -4.31 -15.16
CA ARG A 34 -11.70 -2.90 -15.56
C ARG A 34 -10.38 -2.28 -15.08
N GLN A 35 -9.98 -2.59 -13.85
CA GLN A 35 -8.71 -2.14 -13.29
C GLN A 35 -7.53 -2.70 -14.10
N PHE A 36 -7.56 -3.99 -14.45
CA PHE A 36 -6.50 -4.62 -15.24
C PHE A 36 -6.29 -3.97 -16.61
N LEU A 37 -7.38 -3.69 -17.34
CA LEU A 37 -7.30 -2.98 -18.63
C LEU A 37 -6.70 -1.58 -18.45
N SER A 38 -7.11 -0.86 -17.41
CA SER A 38 -6.60 0.49 -17.09
C SER A 38 -5.11 0.47 -16.74
N ASP A 39 -4.67 -0.49 -15.92
CA ASP A 39 -3.27 -0.66 -15.49
C ASP A 39 -2.37 -1.04 -16.66
N LYS A 40 -2.90 -1.76 -17.65
CA LYS A 40 -2.20 -2.14 -18.87
C LYS A 40 -2.25 -1.07 -19.97
N GLY A 41 -3.02 0.00 -19.77
CA GLY A 41 -3.20 1.05 -20.77
C GLY A 41 -3.94 0.56 -22.02
N ILE A 42 -4.83 -0.43 -21.85
CA ILE A 42 -5.61 -1.02 -22.95
C ILE A 42 -6.86 -0.16 -23.16
N ASN A 43 -7.09 0.28 -24.40
CA ASN A 43 -8.27 1.10 -24.71
C ASN A 43 -9.53 0.24 -24.72
N MET A 44 -10.61 0.80 -24.19
CA MET A 44 -11.93 0.18 -24.15
C MET A 44 -12.88 0.97 -25.04
N PHE A 45 -13.52 0.30 -26.00
CA PHE A 45 -14.67 0.82 -26.72
C PHE A 45 -15.93 0.20 -26.11
N ASP A 46 -16.71 1.03 -25.41
CA ASP A 46 -17.96 0.62 -24.80
C ASP A 46 -19.11 1.05 -25.71
N ASP A 47 -19.60 0.12 -26.54
CA ASP A 47 -20.80 0.34 -27.37
C ASP A 47 -22.10 0.19 -26.56
N GLY A 48 -22.04 0.38 -25.24
CA GLY A 48 -23.16 0.31 -24.32
C GLY A 48 -23.96 1.63 -24.21
N PRO A 49 -25.30 1.59 -24.10
CA PRO A 49 -26.17 2.78 -24.08
C PRO A 49 -26.13 3.61 -22.78
N TYR A 50 -25.09 3.45 -21.94
CA TYR A 50 -24.97 4.16 -20.66
C TYR A 50 -23.63 4.88 -20.49
N THR A 51 -23.20 5.64 -21.51
CA THR A 51 -22.08 6.58 -21.35
C THR A 51 -22.60 7.97 -20.99
N LYS A 52 -22.51 8.33 -19.69
CA LYS A 52 -22.52 9.75 -19.31
C LYS A 52 -21.21 10.38 -19.80
N ARG A 53 -21.38 11.31 -20.73
CA ARG A 53 -20.35 12.19 -21.30
C ARG A 53 -19.46 12.80 -20.23
N ASN A 54 -18.16 12.79 -20.47
CA ASN A 54 -17.26 13.90 -20.20
C ASN A 54 -16.21 13.92 -21.33
N THR A 55 -16.50 14.69 -22.37
CA THR A 55 -15.60 15.02 -23.48
C THR A 55 -14.74 16.22 -23.12
N ALA A 56 -13.41 16.08 -23.29
CA ALA A 56 -12.37 17.07 -23.62
C ALA A 56 -11.06 16.64 -22.89
N ASN A 57 -9.93 16.31 -23.51
CA ASN A 57 -9.30 16.86 -24.72
C ASN A 57 -8.33 15.86 -25.40
N LYS A 58 -8.56 15.66 -26.70
CA LYS A 58 -7.65 15.77 -27.87
C LYS A 58 -6.13 15.45 -27.73
N LYS A 59 -5.74 14.34 -28.37
CA LYS A 59 -4.65 14.11 -29.36
C LYS A 59 -3.38 15.01 -29.40
N GLN A 60 -2.23 14.32 -29.29
CA GLN A 60 -1.04 14.31 -30.19
C GLN A 60 -0.10 15.56 -30.38
N THR A 61 1.20 15.28 -30.18
CA THR A 61 2.37 15.61 -31.07
C THR A 61 3.14 16.94 -30.91
N VAL A 62 4.39 16.80 -30.38
CA VAL A 62 5.73 17.24 -30.88
C VAL A 62 6.07 18.73 -31.20
N GLU A 63 7.20 19.15 -30.60
CA GLU A 63 8.25 20.12 -31.03
C GLU A 63 8.21 21.66 -30.73
N LYS A 64 9.22 22.05 -29.92
CA LYS A 64 10.30 23.07 -30.11
C LYS A 64 10.17 24.56 -29.71
N LYS A 65 11.29 24.98 -29.08
CA LYS A 65 11.95 26.32 -28.97
C LYS A 65 11.35 27.30 -27.96
N GLN A 66 12.07 28.17 -27.25
CA GLN A 66 13.50 28.50 -26.99
C GLN A 66 13.44 29.45 -25.75
N THR A 67 14.30 29.32 -24.71
CA THR A 67 15.52 30.15 -24.46
C THR A 67 15.20 31.66 -24.28
N VAL A 68 15.55 32.36 -23.19
CA VAL A 68 16.86 33.01 -22.91
C VAL A 68 16.58 34.02 -21.74
N GLU A 69 17.21 33.87 -20.56
CA GLU A 69 18.29 34.75 -20.00
C GLU A 69 17.83 35.86 -19.02
N LYS A 70 18.32 35.87 -17.77
CA LYS A 70 19.48 36.65 -17.19
C LYS A 70 18.94 37.81 -16.32
N LYS A 71 19.46 38.29 -15.18
CA LYS A 71 20.70 38.24 -14.36
C LYS A 71 20.29 38.79 -12.96
N GLN A 72 20.68 38.24 -11.80
CA GLN A 72 21.92 38.40 -11.01
C GLN A 72 22.27 39.79 -10.44
N ALA A 73 22.58 39.79 -9.11
CA ALA A 73 23.46 40.64 -8.27
C ALA A 73 22.71 41.24 -7.04
N VAL A 74 22.88 40.80 -5.77
CA VAL A 74 24.03 40.92 -4.81
C VAL A 74 24.24 42.41 -4.43
N GLU A 75 24.18 42.90 -3.17
CA GLU A 75 24.96 42.55 -1.97
C GLU A 75 24.49 43.29 -0.66
N LYS A 76 24.57 42.57 0.49
CA LYS A 76 24.87 42.94 1.92
C LYS A 76 24.30 44.21 2.60
N LYS A 77 23.82 44.05 3.86
CA LYS A 77 24.56 44.31 5.13
C LYS A 77 23.71 43.96 6.39
N GLU A 78 24.43 43.65 7.48
CA GLU A 78 24.03 43.26 8.87
C GLU A 78 23.17 44.35 9.57
N THR A 79 22.49 44.21 10.73
CA THR A 79 22.76 43.51 12.01
C THR A 79 21.51 43.56 12.94
N VAL A 80 21.21 42.46 13.65
CA VAL A 80 20.86 42.30 15.10
C VAL A 80 19.62 42.98 15.79
N GLU A 81 18.84 42.10 16.44
CA GLU A 81 17.98 42.16 17.67
C GLU A 81 16.51 42.66 17.74
N LYS A 82 15.68 41.69 18.21
CA LYS A 82 14.54 41.71 19.17
C LYS A 82 13.09 42.05 18.76
N VAL A 83 12.29 40.97 18.86
CA VAL A 83 11.04 40.80 19.64
C VAL A 83 9.69 41.25 19.04
N GLN A 84 8.92 40.20 18.70
CA GLN A 84 7.45 39.98 18.79
C GLN A 84 6.48 41.11 18.39
N ILE A 85 5.57 40.80 17.45
CA ILE A 85 4.11 40.62 17.68
C ILE A 85 3.50 39.88 16.46
N LYS A 86 2.45 39.11 16.75
CA LYS A 86 1.65 38.24 15.89
C LYS A 86 0.90 39.04 14.82
N ASP A 87 0.74 38.47 13.63
CA ASP A 87 -0.58 38.37 13.00
C ASP A 87 -0.62 37.32 11.90
N GLU A 88 -1.80 36.72 11.77
CA GLU A 88 -2.17 35.63 10.88
C GLU A 88 -1.92 35.96 9.41
N ASN A 89 -1.43 34.98 8.64
CA ASN A 89 -2.08 34.66 7.38
C ASN A 89 -1.75 33.25 6.89
N GLN A 90 -2.83 32.54 6.57
CA GLN A 90 -2.85 31.16 6.11
C GLN A 90 -2.13 30.99 4.77
N THR A 91 -1.36 29.92 4.64
CA THR A 91 -1.10 29.29 3.35
C THR A 91 -1.26 27.77 3.52
N PRO A 92 -2.20 27.11 2.82
CA PRO A 92 -2.49 25.69 3.02
C PRO A 92 -1.48 24.82 2.24
N ALA A 93 -0.36 24.49 2.89
CA ALA A 93 0.64 23.57 2.34
C ALA A 93 0.37 22.12 2.76
N GLN A 94 -0.49 21.46 1.98
CA GLN A 94 -0.51 20.03 1.61
C GLN A 94 0.16 19.01 2.58
N PRO A 95 -0.61 18.07 3.18
CA PRO A 95 -0.02 17.00 3.98
C PRO A 95 0.75 16.02 3.08
N LYS A 96 2.08 16.03 3.18
CA LYS A 96 2.97 15.04 2.55
C LYS A 96 2.53 13.63 2.97
N LYS A 97 1.98 12.84 2.02
CA LYS A 97 1.63 11.42 2.21
C LYS A 97 2.87 10.65 2.68
N LYS A 98 3.00 10.43 3.99
CA LYS A 98 4.02 9.55 4.57
C LYS A 98 3.89 8.15 3.96
N ASN A 99 5.01 7.59 3.52
CA ASN A 99 5.08 6.36 2.73
C ASN A 99 4.47 5.15 3.49
N ASN A 100 3.16 4.92 3.32
CA ASN A 100 2.38 3.85 3.97
C ASN A 100 2.90 2.45 3.62
N TRP A 101 3.69 2.31 2.56
CA TRP A 101 4.26 1.03 2.12
C TRP A 101 5.05 0.30 3.21
N LYS A 102 5.92 0.99 3.97
CA LYS A 102 6.71 0.34 5.03
C LYS A 102 5.82 -0.24 6.12
N LYS A 103 4.78 0.50 6.52
CA LYS A 103 3.78 0.06 7.50
C LYS A 103 2.97 -1.13 6.97
N LYS A 104 2.54 -1.08 5.70
CA LYS A 104 1.88 -2.20 5.03
C LYS A 104 2.76 -3.44 4.97
N LYS A 105 4.04 -3.29 4.58
CA LYS A 105 5.02 -4.39 4.52
C LYS A 105 5.23 -5.02 5.89
N LEU A 106 5.38 -4.22 6.95
CA LEU A 106 5.47 -4.70 8.32
C LEU A 106 4.21 -5.48 8.72
N TYR A 107 3.03 -4.91 8.45
CA TYR A 107 1.76 -5.56 8.78
C TYR A 107 1.57 -6.90 8.05
N SER A 108 1.92 -6.97 6.76
CA SER A 108 1.89 -8.23 5.99
C SER A 108 2.84 -9.27 6.58
N LYS A 109 4.05 -8.87 7.00
CA LYS A 109 4.97 -9.77 7.70
C LYS A 109 4.38 -10.28 9.01
N MET A 110 3.82 -9.38 9.83
CA MET A 110 3.17 -9.77 11.09
C MET A 110 2.00 -10.73 10.85
N LYS A 111 1.22 -10.53 9.79
CA LYS A 111 0.16 -11.46 9.40
C LYS A 111 0.69 -12.84 9.03
N SER A 112 1.80 -12.91 8.31
CA SER A 112 2.47 -14.18 8.04
C SER A 112 2.98 -14.85 9.33
N THR A 113 3.50 -14.07 10.28
CA THR A 113 3.94 -14.61 11.58
C THR A 113 2.76 -15.10 12.43
N GLU A 114 1.61 -14.43 12.43
CA GLU A 114 0.39 -14.94 13.09
C GLU A 114 -0.02 -16.31 12.54
N ALA A 115 0.04 -16.50 11.23
CA ALA A 115 -0.23 -17.80 10.63
C ALA A 115 0.78 -18.86 11.09
N LEU A 116 2.05 -18.49 11.26
CA LEU A 116 3.08 -19.40 11.76
C LEU A 116 2.82 -19.84 13.21
N PHE A 117 2.28 -18.97 14.07
CA PHE A 117 1.82 -19.38 15.41
C PHE A 117 0.76 -20.47 15.29
N LEU A 118 -0.27 -20.28 14.46
CA LEU A 118 -1.35 -21.27 14.29
C LEU A 118 -0.85 -22.63 13.76
N ILE A 119 0.06 -22.61 12.77
CA ILE A 119 0.64 -23.85 12.23
C ILE A 119 1.46 -24.56 13.31
N THR A 120 2.31 -23.83 14.03
CA THR A 120 3.12 -24.39 15.12
C THR A 120 2.23 -24.96 16.23
N GLU A 121 1.13 -24.29 16.56
CA GLU A 121 0.15 -24.75 17.55
C GLU A 121 -0.52 -26.05 17.11
N GLU A 122 -0.96 -26.15 15.86
CA GLU A 122 -1.53 -27.38 15.30
C GLU A 122 -0.54 -28.56 15.39
N GLU A 123 0.72 -28.33 15.03
CA GLU A 123 1.77 -29.34 15.13
C GLU A 123 2.04 -29.78 16.57
N LEU A 124 1.97 -28.85 17.52
CA LEU A 124 2.23 -29.11 18.94
C LEU A 124 1.02 -29.69 19.65
N LEU A 125 -0.21 -29.37 19.27
CA LEU A 125 -1.43 -29.86 19.92
C LEU A 125 -1.50 -31.39 19.97
N ASN A 126 -0.93 -32.05 18.96
CA ASN A 126 -0.87 -33.52 18.88
C ASN A 126 0.29 -34.14 19.68
N LYS A 127 1.27 -33.33 20.14
CA LYS A 127 2.50 -33.79 20.80
C LYS A 127 2.56 -33.39 22.27
N ASP A 128 2.33 -32.10 22.53
CA ASP A 128 2.42 -31.51 23.86
C ASP A 128 1.47 -30.31 24.00
N ILE A 129 0.39 -30.54 24.75
CA ILE A 129 -0.68 -29.57 24.98
C ILE A 129 -0.16 -28.36 25.76
N LEU A 130 0.76 -28.54 26.71
CA LEU A 130 1.24 -27.45 27.56
C LEU A 130 2.11 -26.49 26.75
N TRP A 131 2.97 -27.03 25.88
CA TRP A 131 3.75 -26.21 24.96
C TRP A 131 2.87 -25.51 23.93
N ALA A 132 1.87 -26.19 23.38
CA ALA A 132 0.89 -25.56 22.49
C ALA A 132 0.19 -24.36 23.18
N GLN A 133 -0.20 -24.49 24.45
CA GLN A 133 -0.79 -23.39 25.22
C GLN A 133 0.16 -22.19 25.38
N ASN A 134 1.46 -22.43 25.58
CA ASN A 134 2.46 -21.36 25.63
C ASN A 134 2.59 -20.63 24.29
N VAL A 135 2.58 -21.37 23.17
CA VAL A 135 2.61 -20.79 21.82
C VAL A 135 1.34 -19.95 21.55
N ILE A 136 0.16 -20.45 21.95
CA ILE A 136 -1.11 -19.69 21.90
C ILE A 136 -1.03 -18.38 22.68
N SER A 137 -0.47 -18.42 23.89
CA SER A 137 -0.31 -17.22 24.73
C SER A 137 0.60 -16.19 24.05
N LEU A 138 1.71 -16.64 23.47
CA LEU A 138 2.63 -15.80 22.70
C LEU A 138 1.94 -15.21 21.45
N GLY A 139 1.15 -16.01 20.71
CA GLY A 139 0.38 -15.55 19.56
C GLY A 139 -0.63 -14.46 19.92
N LYS A 140 -1.30 -14.58 21.07
CA LYS A 140 -2.20 -13.54 21.61
C LYS A 140 -1.45 -12.25 21.94
N GLN A 141 -0.30 -12.35 22.61
CA GLN A 141 0.56 -11.20 22.91
C GLN A 141 1.04 -10.51 21.63
N PHE A 142 1.49 -11.28 20.65
CA PHE A 142 1.89 -10.79 19.34
C PHE A 142 0.74 -10.05 18.63
N THR A 143 -0.47 -10.58 18.71
CA THR A 143 -1.68 -9.95 18.15
C THR A 143 -1.92 -8.56 18.76
N LYS A 144 -1.73 -8.39 20.08
CA LYS A 144 -1.84 -7.08 20.75
C LYS A 144 -0.84 -6.08 20.15
N ILE A 145 0.42 -6.48 19.96
CA ILE A 145 1.47 -5.64 19.35
C ILE A 145 1.07 -5.25 17.91
N LYS A 146 0.63 -6.22 17.10
CA LYS A 146 0.19 -5.97 15.72
C LYS A 146 -0.96 -4.97 15.66
N ASN A 147 -1.94 -5.08 16.56
CA ASN A 147 -3.08 -4.18 16.63
C ASN A 147 -2.67 -2.76 17.06
N ALA A 148 -1.78 -2.64 18.04
CA ALA A 148 -1.25 -1.34 18.47
C ALA A 148 -0.52 -0.59 17.34
N ILE A 149 0.24 -1.30 16.49
CA ILE A 149 0.88 -0.69 15.30
C ILE A 149 -0.16 -0.15 14.31
N GLN A 150 -1.36 -0.74 14.25
CA GLN A 150 -2.48 -0.22 13.46
C GLN A 150 -3.22 0.93 14.15
N GLY A 151 -2.85 1.32 15.37
CA GLY A 151 -3.55 2.31 16.17
C GLY A 151 -4.80 1.75 16.86
N LYS A 152 -4.90 0.43 16.99
CA LYS A 152 -6.01 -0.26 17.65
C LYS A 152 -5.50 -0.92 18.94
N GLY A 153 -5.77 -0.30 20.09
CA GLY A 153 -5.47 -0.86 21.42
C GLY A 153 -4.13 -0.45 22.04
N SER A 154 -3.95 -0.80 23.31
CA SER A 154 -2.74 -0.57 24.11
C SER A 154 -1.82 -1.79 24.10
N VAL A 155 -0.51 -1.56 24.27
CA VAL A 155 0.49 -2.62 24.43
C VAL A 155 0.74 -2.82 25.93
N GLU A 156 0.54 -4.03 26.42
CA GLU A 156 0.96 -4.43 27.76
C GLU A 156 2.48 -4.60 27.80
N ASN A 157 3.10 -4.35 28.95
CA ASN A 157 4.54 -4.54 29.12
C ASN A 157 4.88 -6.04 28.99
N LEU A 158 5.65 -6.41 27.96
CA LEU A 158 6.03 -7.80 27.73
C LEU A 158 7.18 -8.17 28.67
N CYS A 159 6.88 -8.99 29.69
CA CYS A 159 7.92 -9.61 30.51
C CYS A 159 8.50 -10.82 29.75
N ILE A 160 9.57 -10.58 28.99
CA ILE A 160 10.32 -11.66 28.34
C ILE A 160 11.36 -12.15 29.35
N LYS A 161 11.28 -13.43 29.71
CA LYS A 161 12.29 -14.11 30.53
C LYS A 161 13.30 -14.79 29.62
N GLU A 162 14.55 -14.77 30.02
CA GLU A 162 15.60 -15.50 29.31
C GLU A 162 15.32 -17.01 29.37
N CYS A 163 15.65 -17.71 28.28
CA CYS A 163 15.54 -19.16 28.26
C CYS A 163 16.68 -19.73 29.10
N THR A 164 16.35 -20.50 30.14
CA THR A 164 17.34 -21.14 31.02
C THR A 164 18.06 -22.31 30.37
N ALA A 165 17.55 -22.82 29.25
CA ALA A 165 18.00 -24.08 28.65
C ALA A 165 19.18 -23.96 27.66
N ILE A 166 19.51 -22.76 27.17
CA ILE A 166 20.64 -22.56 26.24
C ILE A 166 21.49 -21.41 26.77
N ASN A 167 22.67 -21.76 27.26
CA ASN A 167 23.66 -20.80 27.76
C ASN A 167 25.03 -21.14 27.17
N PHE A 168 26.01 -20.24 27.34
CA PHE A 168 27.37 -20.45 26.84
C PHE A 168 28.03 -21.74 27.37
N SER A 169 27.53 -22.29 28.47
CA SER A 169 28.04 -23.53 29.04
C SER A 169 27.43 -24.82 28.45
N ASN A 170 26.40 -24.77 27.60
CA ASN A 170 25.81 -25.96 26.97
C ASN A 170 25.86 -25.97 25.42
N TYR A 171 26.58 -25.03 24.82
CA TYR A 171 26.76 -24.89 23.37
C TYR A 171 28.23 -25.08 22.97
#